data_AF-A0A969JS80-F1
#
_entry.id   AF-A0A969JS80-F1
#
_cell.length_a   1.000
_cell.length_b   1.000
_cell.length_c   1.000
_cell.angle_alpha   90.00
_cell.angle_beta   90.00
_cell.angle_gamma   90.00
#
_symmetry.space_group_name_H-M   'P 1'
#
loop_
_entity.id
_entity.type
_entity.pdbx_description
1 polymer ?
#
loop_
_entity_poly.entity_id
_entity_poly.type
_entity_poly.pdbx_seq_one_letter_code
_entity_poly.pdbx_strand_id
1 'polypeptide(L)'
;MDFNHPIVQSVLLPLILVFILTGMLRSLLGRVRGNQLACVSIGLGLLLVVLLLLGWSWPPNTAVHKLPYLIVGSVILGLFLDWRAQKRSWFVGATLLWPLLVLAWLAAVRLRQPELGLILELVALYGASVLIFWRLERVRADVLIPSSMVLSAALGLGAVAALSASLSLGQLAFALTAAVGGFMLWNWPKRRDEFGYSGIFGAAGALLILTALVLLLTDVKPVA
;
A
#
# COMPACT_ATOMS: atom_id res chain seq x y z
N MET A 1 22.34 -13.14 14.31
CA MET A 1 21.14 -12.27 14.34
C MET A 1 19.94 -13.15 14.10
N ASP A 2 18.98 -13.18 15.02
CA ASP A 2 17.77 -13.98 14.83
C ASP A 2 16.90 -13.36 13.74
N PHE A 3 16.74 -14.06 12.61
CA PHE A 3 15.87 -13.65 11.50
C PHE A 3 14.39 -13.57 11.90
N ASN A 4 14.03 -14.13 13.06
CA ASN A 4 12.70 -14.07 13.64
C ASN A 4 12.44 -12.81 14.47
N HIS A 5 13.44 -11.93 14.63
CA HIS A 5 13.25 -10.71 15.40
C HIS A 5 12.24 -9.78 14.68
N PRO A 6 11.20 -9.26 15.37
CA PRO A 6 10.14 -8.45 14.76
C PRO A 6 10.65 -7.25 13.96
N ILE A 7 11.69 -6.57 14.45
CA ILE A 7 12.34 -5.44 13.74
C ILE A 7 12.97 -5.89 12.41
N VAL A 8 13.56 -7.09 12.36
CA VAL A 8 14.16 -7.62 11.14
C VAL A 8 13.07 -7.88 10.11
N GLN A 9 11.97 -8.50 10.51
CA GLN A 9 10.87 -8.85 9.61
C GLN A 9 10.04 -7.65 9.15
N SER A 10 9.82 -6.66 10.02
CA SER A 10 8.97 -5.49 9.73
C SER A 10 9.73 -4.30 9.15
N VAL A 11 11.05 -4.21 9.31
CA VAL A 11 11.82 -3.04 8.85
C VAL A 11 12.98 -3.43 7.93
N LEU A 12 13.92 -4.24 8.39
CA LEU A 12 15.14 -4.52 7.61
C LEU A 12 14.84 -5.33 6.35
N LEU A 13 14.03 -6.38 6.48
CA LEU A 13 13.66 -7.26 5.37
C LEU A 13 12.92 -6.48 4.26
N PRO A 14 11.80 -5.78 4.52
CA PRO A 14 11.13 -4.98 3.49
C PRO A 14 12.04 -3.94 2.84
N LEU A 15 12.87 -3.25 3.63
CA LEU A 15 13.77 -2.22 3.13
C LEU A 15 14.79 -2.79 2.14
N ILE A 16 15.51 -3.84 2.55
CA ILE A 16 16.56 -4.47 1.71
C ILE A 16 15.92 -5.11 0.48
N LEU A 17 14.81 -5.82 0.67
CA LEU A 17 14.13 -6.51 -0.41
C LEU A 17 13.63 -5.53 -1.47
N VAL A 18 12.99 -4.43 -1.07
CA VAL A 18 12.52 -3.41 -2.03
C VAL A 18 13.70 -2.69 -2.68
N PHE A 19 14.77 -2.41 -1.95
CA PHE A 19 15.98 -1.82 -2.51
C PHE A 19 16.56 -2.71 -3.63
N ILE A 20 16.70 -4.01 -3.38
CA ILE A 20 17.19 -4.98 -4.37
C ILE A 20 16.21 -5.10 -5.55
N LEU A 21 14.91 -5.26 -5.29
CA LEU A 21 13.89 -5.38 -6.35
C LEU A 21 13.85 -4.13 -7.24
N THR A 22 14.00 -2.94 -6.67
CA THR A 22 14.05 -1.67 -7.42
C THR A 22 15.24 -1.68 -8.38
N GLY A 23 16.43 -2.07 -7.90
CA GLY A 23 17.62 -2.21 -8.73
C GLY A 23 17.48 -3.25 -9.84
N MET A 24 16.92 -4.42 -9.53
CA MET A 24 16.70 -5.51 -10.48
C MET A 24 15.68 -5.14 -11.56
N LEU A 25 14.52 -4.59 -11.19
CA LEU A 25 13.49 -4.20 -12.15
C LEU A 25 14.02 -3.15 -13.13
N ARG A 26 14.79 -2.20 -12.61
CA ARG A 26 15.41 -1.18 -13.45
C ARG A 26 16.47 -1.73 -14.40
N SER A 27 17.33 -2.65 -13.95
CA SER A 27 18.36 -3.23 -14.81
C SER A 27 17.76 -4.12 -15.90
N LEU A 28 16.68 -4.86 -15.59
CA LEU A 28 16.01 -5.77 -16.51
C LEU A 28 15.11 -5.07 -17.53
N LEU A 29 14.37 -4.03 -17.14
CA LEU A 29 13.38 -3.36 -18.01
C LEU A 29 13.96 -2.19 -18.83
N GLY A 30 15.28 -1.95 -18.71
CA GLY A 30 16.00 -0.91 -19.45
C GLY A 30 15.70 0.52 -18.97
N ARG A 31 16.33 1.51 -19.60
CA ARG A 31 16.34 2.91 -19.13
C ARG A 31 14.96 3.59 -19.12
N VAL A 32 14.07 3.23 -20.04
CA VAL A 32 12.77 3.91 -20.19
C VAL A 32 11.69 3.24 -19.32
N ARG A 33 11.44 1.94 -19.52
CA ARG A 33 10.42 1.21 -18.75
C ARG A 33 10.86 0.89 -17.33
N GLY A 34 12.15 0.66 -17.11
CA GLY A 34 12.69 0.40 -15.78
C GLY A 34 12.49 1.59 -14.82
N ASN A 35 12.65 2.82 -15.29
CA ASN A 35 12.44 4.00 -14.47
C ASN A 35 10.96 4.23 -14.09
N GLN A 36 10.00 3.77 -14.90
CA GLN A 36 8.57 3.92 -14.64
C GLN A 36 8.03 2.80 -13.75
N LEU A 37 8.51 1.58 -13.97
CA LEU A 37 8.03 0.37 -13.29
C LEU A 37 8.83 0.02 -12.04
N ALA A 38 9.92 0.74 -11.75
CA ALA A 38 10.69 0.55 -10.52
C ALA A 38 9.81 0.64 -9.26
N CYS A 39 8.78 1.49 -9.27
CA CYS A 39 7.86 1.65 -8.13
C CYS A 39 7.00 0.42 -7.80
N VAL A 40 6.86 -0.53 -8.75
CA VAL A 40 6.20 -1.82 -8.53
C VAL A 40 6.86 -2.59 -7.39
N SER A 41 8.16 -2.36 -7.17
CA SER A 41 8.93 -2.99 -6.10
C SER A 41 8.31 -2.75 -4.72
N ILE A 42 7.68 -1.59 -4.47
CA ILE A 42 7.05 -1.28 -3.19
C ILE A 42 5.90 -2.26 -2.91
N GLY A 43 5.01 -2.43 -3.90
CA GLY A 43 3.87 -3.34 -3.78
C GLY A 43 4.29 -4.81 -3.73
N LEU A 44 5.27 -5.21 -4.56
CA LEU A 44 5.81 -6.57 -4.53
C LEU A 44 6.55 -6.88 -3.23
N GLY A 45 7.31 -5.93 -2.70
CA GLY A 45 8.04 -6.13 -1.47
C GLY A 45 7.13 -6.23 -0.27
N LEU A 46 6.08 -5.39 -0.20
CA LEU A 46 5.06 -5.54 0.81
C LEU A 46 4.32 -6.88 0.67
N LEU A 47 3.96 -7.29 -0.55
CA LEU A 47 3.34 -8.59 -0.80
C LEU A 47 4.20 -9.72 -0.26
N LEU A 48 5.50 -9.72 -0.53
CA LEU A 48 6.41 -10.74 -0.03
C LEU A 48 6.47 -10.77 1.50
N VAL A 49 6.53 -9.61 2.16
CA VAL A 49 6.46 -9.54 3.63
C VAL A 49 5.13 -10.09 4.15
N VAL A 50 4.03 -9.73 3.52
CA VAL A 50 2.69 -10.22 3.86
C VAL A 50 2.61 -11.74 3.72
N LEU A 51 3.15 -12.31 2.65
CA LEU A 51 3.19 -13.76 2.43
C LEU A 51 4.06 -14.46 3.47
N LEU A 52 5.19 -13.85 3.87
CA LEU A 52 6.06 -14.40 4.90
C LEU A 52 5.42 -14.39 6.29
N LEU A 53 4.65 -13.34 6.62
CA LEU A 53 4.04 -13.18 7.94
C LEU A 53 2.69 -13.88 8.09
N LEU A 54 1.84 -13.83 7.06
CA LEU A 54 0.45 -14.31 7.10
C LEU A 54 0.24 -15.61 6.31
N GLY A 55 1.18 -15.96 5.42
CA GLY A 55 1.01 -17.05 4.48
C GLY A 55 -0.03 -16.74 3.40
N TRP A 56 -0.33 -17.75 2.58
CA TRP A 56 -1.41 -17.72 1.60
C TRP A 56 -2.51 -18.70 2.03
N SER A 57 -3.75 -18.23 2.10
CA SER A 57 -4.90 -19.05 2.48
C SER A 57 -6.00 -18.98 1.44
N TRP A 58 -6.42 -20.15 0.94
CA TRP A 58 -7.51 -20.29 -0.02
C TRP A 58 -8.52 -21.33 0.49
N PRO A 59 -9.81 -20.97 0.67
CA PRO A 59 -10.42 -19.64 0.50
C PRO A 59 -10.08 -18.65 1.64
N PRO A 60 -10.16 -17.33 1.41
CA PRO A 60 -9.88 -16.32 2.43
C PRO A 60 -11.02 -16.25 3.46
N ASN A 61 -10.79 -16.83 4.64
CA ASN A 61 -11.80 -16.94 5.70
C ASN A 61 -11.90 -15.70 6.61
N THR A 62 -10.88 -14.84 6.65
CA THR A 62 -10.82 -13.64 7.51
C THR A 62 -10.51 -12.38 6.70
N ALA A 63 -10.79 -11.20 7.27
CA ALA A 63 -10.43 -9.93 6.63
C ALA A 63 -8.92 -9.81 6.38
N VAL A 64 -8.10 -10.29 7.32
CA VAL A 64 -6.63 -10.31 7.20
C VAL A 64 -6.17 -11.24 6.08
N HIS A 65 -6.84 -12.38 5.88
CA HIS A 65 -6.52 -13.29 4.77
C HIS A 65 -6.87 -12.73 3.38
N LYS A 66 -7.66 -11.66 3.29
CA LYS A 66 -7.92 -10.95 2.01
C LYS A 66 -6.78 -10.01 1.62
N LEU A 67 -5.90 -9.66 2.56
CA LEU A 67 -4.83 -8.68 2.38
C LEU A 67 -3.89 -9.04 1.21
N PRO A 68 -3.36 -10.28 1.08
CA PRO A 68 -2.49 -10.65 -0.04
C PRO A 68 -3.19 -10.44 -1.41
N TYR A 69 -4.45 -10.83 -1.51
CA TYR A 69 -5.25 -10.70 -2.74
C TYR A 69 -5.48 -9.23 -3.13
N LEU A 70 -5.76 -8.38 -2.15
CA LEU A 70 -5.96 -6.96 -2.37
C LEU A 70 -4.66 -6.24 -2.75
N ILE A 71 -3.51 -6.63 -2.17
CA ILE A 71 -2.22 -6.10 -2.61
C ILE A 71 -1.92 -6.55 -4.05
N VAL A 72 -2.10 -7.83 -4.37
CA VAL A 72 -1.93 -8.35 -5.73
C VAL A 72 -2.80 -7.57 -6.71
N GLY A 73 -4.08 -7.37 -6.39
CA GLY A 73 -4.99 -6.59 -7.23
C GLY A 73 -4.54 -5.13 -7.39
N SER A 74 -4.03 -4.50 -6.33
CA SER A 74 -3.49 -3.13 -6.40
C SER A 74 -2.25 -3.03 -7.30
N VAL A 75 -1.34 -4.01 -7.19
CA VAL A 75 -0.13 -4.08 -8.03
C VAL A 75 -0.50 -4.32 -9.48
N ILE A 76 -1.40 -5.27 -9.77
CA ILE A 76 -1.87 -5.57 -11.12
C ILE A 76 -2.57 -4.35 -11.72
N LEU A 77 -3.44 -3.68 -10.97
CA LEU A 77 -4.14 -2.48 -11.42
C LEU A 77 -3.16 -1.35 -11.75
N GLY A 78 -2.19 -1.11 -10.87
CA GLY A 78 -1.16 -0.10 -11.09
C GLY A 78 -0.29 -0.41 -12.32
N LEU A 79 0.12 -1.67 -12.50
CA LEU A 79 0.84 -2.14 -13.69
C LEU A 79 -0.01 -1.99 -14.97
N PHE A 80 -1.29 -2.34 -14.90
CA PHE A 80 -2.22 -2.19 -16.01
C PHE A 80 -2.36 -0.72 -16.43
N LEU A 81 -2.43 0.19 -15.45
CA LEU A 81 -2.44 1.62 -15.71
C LEU A 81 -1.11 2.12 -16.26
N ASP A 82 0.04 1.67 -15.76
CA ASP A 82 1.32 2.05 -16.38
C ASP A 82 1.42 1.59 -17.84
N TRP A 83 0.80 0.46 -18.19
CA TRP A 83 0.77 -0.03 -19.56
C TRP A 83 -0.25 0.69 -20.47
N ARG A 84 -1.44 1.01 -19.94
CA ARG A 84 -2.60 1.47 -20.73
C ARG A 84 -2.97 2.95 -20.53
N ALA A 85 -2.56 3.58 -19.44
CA ALA A 85 -3.04 4.88 -19.00
C ALA A 85 -2.28 6.07 -19.62
N GLN A 86 -2.11 6.05 -20.95
CA GLN A 86 -2.01 7.31 -21.70
C GLN A 86 -3.33 8.11 -21.64
N LYS A 87 -4.47 7.46 -21.34
CA LYS A 87 -5.78 8.10 -21.21
C LYS A 87 -6.16 8.31 -19.73
N ARG A 88 -6.36 9.58 -19.35
CA ARG A 88 -6.78 10.01 -18.00
C ARG A 88 -8.05 9.33 -17.49
N SER A 89 -8.95 8.92 -18.39
CA SER A 89 -10.21 8.24 -18.03
C SER A 89 -10.01 6.92 -17.28
N TRP A 90 -8.99 6.13 -17.65
CA TRP A 90 -8.68 4.86 -16.97
C TRP A 90 -8.23 5.08 -15.54
N PHE A 91 -7.40 6.11 -15.32
CA PHE A 91 -6.98 6.48 -13.97
C PHE A 91 -8.17 6.92 -13.12
N VAL A 92 -9.02 7.82 -13.64
CA VAL A 92 -10.21 8.28 -12.91
C VAL A 92 -11.13 7.12 -12.54
N GLY A 93 -11.40 6.20 -13.48
CA GLY A 93 -12.19 5.01 -13.21
C GLY A 93 -11.56 4.12 -12.15
N ALA A 94 -10.26 3.85 -12.23
CA ALA A 94 -9.53 3.05 -11.25
C ALA A 94 -9.52 3.69 -9.86
N THR A 95 -9.33 5.01 -9.77
CA THR A 95 -9.35 5.76 -8.50
C THR A 95 -10.71 5.71 -7.81
N LEU A 96 -11.80 5.69 -8.57
CA LEU A 96 -13.15 5.62 -8.00
C LEU A 96 -13.57 4.18 -7.66
N LEU A 97 -13.25 3.23 -8.53
CA LEU A 97 -13.69 1.85 -8.40
C LEU A 97 -12.84 1.05 -7.41
N TRP A 98 -11.52 1.25 -7.40
CA TRP A 98 -10.63 0.43 -6.60
C TRP A 98 -10.86 0.57 -5.08
N PRO A 99 -10.91 1.79 -4.51
CA PRO A 99 -11.25 1.93 -3.10
C PRO A 99 -12.61 1.37 -2.75
N LEU A 100 -13.59 1.56 -3.63
CA LEU A 100 -14.94 1.06 -3.41
C LEU A 100 -14.93 -0.47 -3.31
N LEU A 101 -14.25 -1.14 -4.23
CA LEU A 101 -14.10 -2.60 -4.23
C LEU A 101 -13.36 -3.11 -2.99
N VAL A 102 -12.25 -2.46 -2.61
CA VAL A 102 -11.46 -2.80 -1.42
C VAL A 102 -12.33 -2.71 -0.16
N LEU A 103 -12.98 -1.56 0.05
CA LEU A 103 -13.80 -1.31 1.23
C LEU A 103 -15.03 -2.20 1.27
N ALA A 104 -15.74 -2.35 0.15
CA ALA A 104 -16.90 -3.23 0.06
C ALA A 104 -16.52 -4.70 0.35
N TRP A 105 -15.39 -5.18 -0.16
CA TRP A 105 -15.00 -6.58 0.06
C TRP A 105 -14.48 -6.83 1.48
N LEU A 106 -13.75 -5.88 2.06
CA LEU A 106 -13.29 -5.97 3.45
C LEU A 106 -14.45 -5.88 4.44
N ALA A 107 -15.35 -4.93 4.25
CA ALA A 107 -16.49 -4.68 5.13
C ALA A 107 -17.71 -5.57 4.84
N ALA A 108 -17.66 -6.45 3.82
CA ALA A 108 -18.81 -7.23 3.34
C ALA A 108 -19.62 -7.95 4.44
N VAL A 109 -18.94 -8.45 5.48
CA VAL A 109 -19.62 -9.13 6.60
C VAL A 109 -20.28 -8.12 7.53
N ARG A 110 -19.59 -7.04 7.90
CA ARG A 110 -20.14 -5.99 8.78
C ARG A 110 -21.27 -5.20 8.09
N LEU A 111 -21.22 -5.05 6.78
CA LEU A 111 -22.27 -4.39 5.99
C LEU A 111 -23.60 -5.15 5.96
N ARG A 112 -23.65 -6.42 6.41
CA ARG A 112 -24.92 -7.17 6.54
C ARG A 112 -25.79 -6.64 7.68
N GLN A 113 -25.18 -6.01 8.67
CA GLN A 113 -25.84 -5.34 9.79
C GLN A 113 -25.26 -3.94 9.91
N PRO A 114 -25.62 -3.02 9.00
CA PRO A 114 -24.96 -1.75 8.88
C PRO A 114 -25.27 -0.84 10.08
N GLU A 115 -24.22 -0.46 10.80
CA GLU A 115 -24.28 0.63 11.78
C GLU A 115 -23.98 1.96 11.07
N LEU A 116 -24.72 3.01 11.41
CA LEU A 116 -24.54 4.34 10.79
C LEU A 116 -23.12 4.87 10.98
N GLY A 117 -22.50 4.65 12.15
CA GLY A 117 -21.12 5.05 12.42
C GLY A 117 -20.14 4.41 11.45
N LEU A 118 -20.23 3.10 11.26
CA LEU A 118 -19.39 2.37 10.31
C LEU A 118 -19.57 2.87 8.87
N ILE A 119 -20.80 3.17 8.44
CA ILE A 119 -21.04 3.71 7.09
C ILE A 119 -20.33 5.06 6.92
N LEU A 120 -20.45 5.96 7.89
CA LEU A 120 -19.82 7.28 7.84
C LEU A 120 -18.29 7.17 7.80
N GLU A 121 -17.72 6.29 8.61
CA GLU A 121 -16.28 5.98 8.60
C GLU A 121 -15.79 5.44 7.25
N LEU A 122 -16.52 4.49 6.65
CA LEU A 122 -16.19 3.94 5.34
C LEU A 122 -16.32 4.98 4.22
N VAL A 123 -17.33 5.86 4.29
CA VAL A 123 -17.49 6.96 3.33
C VAL A 123 -16.36 7.98 3.48
N ALA A 124 -15.98 8.32 4.71
CA ALA A 124 -14.85 9.21 4.97
C ALA A 124 -13.54 8.62 4.45
N LEU A 125 -13.28 7.33 4.71
CA LEU A 125 -12.10 6.62 4.22
C LEU A 125 -12.09 6.52 2.68
N TYR A 126 -13.25 6.26 2.06
CA TYR A 126 -13.41 6.29 0.61
C TYR A 126 -13.03 7.66 0.05
N GLY A 127 -13.62 8.74 0.55
CA GLY A 127 -13.33 10.10 0.12
C GLY A 127 -11.86 10.47 0.28
N ALA A 128 -11.28 10.16 1.45
CA ALA A 128 -9.85 10.38 1.71
C ALA A 128 -8.96 9.62 0.72
N SER A 129 -9.29 8.36 0.42
CA SER A 129 -8.52 7.54 -0.51
C SER A 129 -8.53 8.09 -1.94
N VAL A 130 -9.69 8.56 -2.42
CA VAL A 130 -9.84 9.20 -3.73
C VAL A 130 -9.00 10.48 -3.79
N LEU A 131 -9.07 11.31 -2.75
CA LEU A 131 -8.27 12.54 -2.65
C LEU A 131 -6.77 12.25 -2.64
N ILE A 132 -6.32 11.23 -1.90
CA ILE A 132 -4.92 10.81 -1.84
C ILE A 132 -4.46 10.35 -3.23
N PHE A 133 -5.23 9.47 -3.90
CA PHE A 133 -4.87 9.01 -5.25
C PHE A 133 -4.76 10.16 -6.25
N TRP A 134 -5.71 11.10 -6.25
CA TRP A 134 -5.63 12.29 -7.10
C TRP A 134 -4.45 13.20 -6.75
N ARG A 135 -4.14 13.36 -5.46
CA ARG A 135 -3.01 14.19 -5.04
C ARG A 135 -1.69 13.56 -5.48
N LEU A 136 -1.53 12.24 -5.32
CA LEU A 136 -0.35 11.50 -5.74
C LEU A 136 -0.16 11.54 -7.26
N GLU A 137 -1.24 11.43 -8.05
CA GLU A 137 -1.17 11.58 -9.51
C GLU A 137 -0.61 12.96 -9.91
N ARG A 138 -1.04 14.04 -9.25
CA ARG A 138 -0.59 15.40 -9.57
C ARG A 138 0.89 15.63 -9.27
N VAL A 139 1.43 14.99 -8.23
CA VAL A 139 2.83 15.16 -7.80
C VAL A 139 3.74 14.02 -8.28
N ARG A 140 3.23 13.09 -9.08
CA ARG A 140 3.95 11.86 -9.49
C ARG A 140 5.27 12.10 -10.23
N ALA A 141 5.40 13.26 -10.87
CA ALA A 141 6.61 13.64 -11.60
C ALA A 141 7.81 13.87 -10.67
N ASP A 142 7.58 14.22 -9.40
CA ASP A 142 8.63 14.37 -8.40
C ASP A 142 8.57 13.21 -7.41
N VAL A 143 9.32 12.14 -7.69
CA VAL A 143 9.31 10.88 -6.93
C VAL A 143 9.43 11.03 -5.40
N LEU A 144 10.14 12.05 -4.92
CA LEU A 144 10.37 12.24 -3.48
C LEU A 144 9.10 12.70 -2.75
N ILE A 145 8.24 13.48 -3.42
CA ILE A 145 7.01 14.01 -2.82
C ILE A 145 5.98 12.90 -2.52
N PRO A 146 5.50 12.10 -3.49
CA PRO A 146 4.53 11.05 -3.21
C PRO A 146 5.12 9.98 -2.30
N SER A 147 6.41 9.63 -2.45
CA SER A 147 7.03 8.66 -1.54
C SER A 147 7.09 9.16 -0.10
N SER A 148 7.47 10.41 0.17
CA SER A 148 7.46 10.96 1.54
C SER A 148 6.04 11.07 2.12
N MET A 149 5.03 11.39 1.31
CA MET A 149 3.62 11.38 1.72
C MET A 149 3.17 9.98 2.15
N VAL A 150 3.44 8.95 1.36
CA VAL A 150 3.05 7.58 1.72
C VAL A 150 3.88 7.05 2.90
N LEU A 151 5.17 7.37 2.95
CA LEU A 151 6.06 6.98 4.04
C LEU A 151 5.57 7.55 5.38
N SER A 152 5.27 8.85 5.44
CA SER A 152 4.78 9.49 6.66
C SER A 152 3.39 8.97 7.07
N ALA A 153 2.50 8.75 6.11
CA ALA A 153 1.18 8.18 6.38
C ALA A 153 1.27 6.72 6.89
N ALA A 154 2.14 5.90 6.30
CA ALA A 154 2.36 4.52 6.72
C ALA A 154 3.02 4.44 8.12
N LEU A 155 3.95 5.36 8.43
CA LEU A 155 4.52 5.49 9.77
C LEU A 155 3.45 5.84 10.81
N GLY A 156 2.64 6.85 10.51
CA GLY A 156 1.54 7.27 11.38
C GLY A 156 0.55 6.14 11.60
N LEU A 157 0.18 5.41 10.53
CA LEU A 157 -0.68 4.25 10.62
C LEU A 157 -0.06 3.13 11.46
N GLY A 158 1.24 2.88 11.33
CA GLY A 158 1.96 1.89 12.14
C GLY A 158 1.93 2.24 13.63
N ALA A 159 2.14 3.52 13.96
CA ALA A 159 2.04 4.00 15.34
C ALA A 159 0.61 3.85 15.89
N VAL A 160 -0.42 4.27 15.13
CA VAL A 160 -1.83 4.13 15.53
C VAL A 160 -2.20 2.66 15.75
N ALA A 161 -1.83 1.78 14.81
CA ALA A 161 -2.13 0.34 14.91
C ALA A 161 -1.41 -0.32 16.09
N ALA A 162 -0.17 0.07 16.37
CA ALA A 162 0.59 -0.44 17.53
C ALA A 162 -0.06 -0.04 18.86
N LEU A 163 -0.66 1.16 18.94
CA LEU A 163 -1.41 1.62 20.11
C LEU A 163 -2.80 0.96 20.23
N SER A 164 -3.39 0.55 19.11
CA SER A 164 -4.77 0.05 19.02
C SER A 164 -4.89 -1.48 19.17
N ALA A 165 -3.97 -2.09 19.93
CA ALA A 165 -3.92 -3.52 20.24
C ALA A 165 -3.75 -4.49 19.04
N SER A 166 -3.33 -4.00 17.85
CA SER A 166 -3.02 -4.86 16.70
C SER A 166 -1.56 -4.75 16.28
N LEU A 167 -0.70 -5.49 16.97
CA LEU A 167 0.75 -5.50 16.71
C LEU A 167 1.07 -5.95 15.28
N SER A 168 0.35 -6.92 14.73
CA SER A 168 0.58 -7.43 13.38
C SER A 168 0.26 -6.40 12.29
N LEU A 169 -0.84 -5.64 12.42
CA LEU A 169 -1.17 -4.55 11.49
C LEU A 169 -0.15 -3.41 11.60
N GLY A 170 0.30 -3.09 12.82
CA GLY A 170 1.39 -2.14 13.04
C GLY A 170 2.68 -2.55 12.33
N GLN A 171 3.09 -3.82 12.47
CA GLN A 171 4.26 -4.37 11.78
C GLN A 171 4.14 -4.29 10.25
N LEU A 172 2.95 -4.54 9.69
CA LEU A 172 2.73 -4.43 8.24
C LEU A 172 2.76 -2.98 7.75
N ALA A 173 2.26 -2.02 8.54
CA ALA A 173 2.36 -0.60 8.22
C ALA A 173 3.80 -0.07 8.32
N PHE A 174 4.59 -0.56 9.30
CA PHE A 174 6.03 -0.32 9.34
C PHE A 174 6.77 -1.00 8.17
N ALA A 175 6.32 -2.18 7.73
CA ALA A 175 6.85 -2.82 6.53
C ALA A 175 6.58 -2.00 5.27
N LEU A 176 5.39 -1.42 5.13
CA LEU A 176 5.10 -0.49 4.03
C LEU A 176 5.98 0.76 4.10
N THR A 177 6.19 1.31 5.30
CA THR A 177 7.14 2.42 5.49
C THR A 177 8.54 2.05 5.00
N ALA A 178 9.06 0.91 5.45
CA ALA A 178 10.38 0.43 5.12
C ALA A 178 10.51 0.12 3.61
N ALA A 179 9.46 -0.42 2.99
CA ALA A 179 9.38 -0.65 1.56
C ALA A 179 9.51 0.68 0.78
N VAL A 180 8.72 1.69 1.14
CA VAL A 180 8.80 3.03 0.51
C VAL A 180 10.18 3.65 0.76
N GLY A 181 10.73 3.50 1.96
CA GLY A 181 12.08 3.95 2.32
C GLY A 181 13.17 3.30 1.47
N GLY A 182 13.10 1.98 1.24
CA GLY A 182 14.02 1.24 0.37
C GLY A 182 14.00 1.75 -1.07
N PHE A 183 12.81 2.05 -1.59
CA PHE A 183 12.65 2.68 -2.91
C PHE A 183 13.21 4.11 -2.95
N MET A 184 12.99 4.91 -1.90
CA MET A 184 13.54 6.26 -1.79
C MET A 184 15.07 6.27 -1.72
N LEU A 185 15.68 5.34 -0.98
CA LEU A 185 17.15 5.22 -0.88
C LEU A 185 17.81 5.00 -2.24
N TRP A 186 17.16 4.24 -3.13
CA TRP A 186 17.64 4.05 -4.49
C TRP A 186 17.57 5.34 -5.35
N ASN A 187 16.58 6.17 -5.08
CA ASN A 187 16.34 7.46 -5.74
C ASN A 187 17.05 8.64 -5.06
N TRP A 188 17.83 8.37 -4.01
CA TRP A 188 18.69 9.34 -3.35
C TRP A 188 20.15 9.14 -3.79
N PRO A 189 20.97 10.21 -3.89
CA PRO A 189 20.64 11.63 -3.91
C PRO A 189 20.18 12.16 -5.28
N LYS A 190 20.37 11.38 -6.35
CA LYS A 190 19.91 11.74 -7.71
C LYS A 190 18.54 11.11 -7.96
N ARG A 191 17.54 11.94 -8.26
CA ARG A 191 16.22 11.50 -8.73
C ARG A 191 16.40 10.76 -10.04
N ARG A 192 16.13 9.46 -10.06
CA ARG A 192 16.38 8.62 -11.24
C ARG A 192 15.11 8.02 -11.83
N ASP A 193 14.13 7.74 -10.99
CA ASP A 193 12.91 7.02 -11.35
C ASP A 193 11.68 7.93 -11.16
N GLU A 194 10.59 7.64 -11.89
CA GLU A 194 9.31 8.36 -11.76
C GLU A 194 8.37 7.57 -10.85
N PHE A 195 7.44 8.26 -10.16
CA PHE A 195 6.43 7.58 -9.36
C PHE A 195 5.26 7.12 -10.24
N GLY A 196 5.41 5.96 -10.89
CA GLY A 196 4.39 5.38 -11.78
C GLY A 196 3.05 5.10 -11.09
N TYR A 197 2.00 4.80 -11.87
CA TYR A 197 0.71 4.38 -11.34
C TYR A 197 0.83 3.08 -10.52
N SER A 198 1.77 2.20 -10.86
CA SER A 198 2.16 1.07 -10.02
C SER A 198 2.64 1.47 -8.63
N GLY A 199 3.34 2.59 -8.48
CA GLY A 199 3.70 3.16 -7.18
C GLY A 199 2.49 3.70 -6.43
N ILE A 200 1.59 4.41 -7.14
CA ILE A 200 0.38 4.97 -6.54
C ILE A 200 -0.52 3.85 -6.00
N PHE A 201 -0.89 2.89 -6.84
CA PHE A 201 -1.76 1.81 -6.41
C PHE A 201 -1.03 0.79 -5.53
N GLY A 202 0.24 0.47 -5.81
CA GLY A 202 1.03 -0.43 -4.98
C GLY A 202 1.26 0.08 -3.57
N ALA A 203 1.59 1.37 -3.40
CA ALA A 203 1.90 1.95 -2.10
C ALA A 203 0.66 2.54 -1.41
N ALA A 204 -0.09 3.44 -2.06
CA ALA A 204 -1.27 4.04 -1.44
C ALA A 204 -2.49 3.10 -1.45
N GLY A 205 -2.59 2.15 -2.38
CA GLY A 205 -3.57 1.07 -2.28
C GLY A 205 -3.29 0.15 -1.09
N ALA A 206 -2.03 -0.20 -0.85
CA ALA A 206 -1.64 -0.92 0.36
C ALA A 206 -1.96 -0.14 1.64
N LEU A 207 -1.65 1.17 1.66
CA LEU A 207 -1.99 2.05 2.77
C LEU A 207 -3.51 2.06 3.04
N LEU A 208 -4.34 2.17 2.00
CA LEU A 208 -5.80 2.09 2.10
C LEU A 208 -6.25 0.77 2.71
N ILE A 209 -5.73 -0.36 2.21
CA ILE A 209 -6.09 -1.70 2.71
C ILE A 209 -5.74 -1.83 4.19
N LEU A 210 -4.53 -1.42 4.59
CA LEU A 210 -4.09 -1.46 5.99
C LEU A 210 -4.92 -0.53 6.87
N THR A 211 -5.23 0.68 6.40
CA THR A 211 -6.07 1.64 7.14
C THR A 211 -7.48 1.09 7.34
N ALA A 212 -8.07 0.50 6.30
CA ALA A 212 -9.38 -0.15 6.38
C ALA A 212 -9.36 -1.34 7.35
N LEU A 213 -8.29 -2.14 7.38
CA LEU A 213 -8.15 -3.23 8.34
C LEU A 213 -8.00 -2.74 9.77
N VAL A 214 -7.22 -1.68 10.02
CA VAL A 214 -7.13 -1.06 11.35
C VAL A 214 -8.51 -0.59 11.79
N LEU A 215 -9.21 0.16 10.93
CA LEU A 215 -10.56 0.65 11.21
C LEU A 215 -11.56 -0.48 11.50
N LEU A 216 -11.52 -1.57 10.73
CA LEU A 216 -12.48 -2.68 10.85
C LEU A 216 -12.13 -3.67 11.97
N LEU A 217 -10.90 -3.70 12.47
CA LEU A 217 -10.43 -4.72 13.41
C LEU A 217 -10.00 -4.17 14.77
N THR A 218 -9.88 -2.85 14.92
CA THR A 218 -9.44 -2.23 16.18
C THR A 218 -10.47 -1.25 16.70
N ASP A 219 -10.67 -1.24 18.01
CA ASP A 219 -11.49 -0.24 18.70
C ASP A 219 -10.69 1.05 18.86
N VAL A 220 -10.45 1.75 17.74
CA VAL A 220 -9.91 3.11 17.79
C VAL A 220 -11.03 4.01 18.31
N LYS A 221 -11.07 4.21 19.63
CA LYS A 221 -11.98 5.21 20.20
C LYS A 221 -11.58 6.58 19.63
N PRO A 222 -12.51 7.34 19.02
CA PRO A 222 -12.21 8.73 18.69
C PRO A 222 -11.84 9.44 19.98
N VAL A 223 -10.70 10.13 19.98
CA VAL A 223 -10.29 10.97 21.11
C VAL A 223 -11.37 12.04 21.24
N ALA A 224 -12.21 11.88 22.28
CA ALA A 224 -13.20 12.86 22.70
C ALA A 224 -12.53 14.02 23.43
#